data_AF-A0A2C6AD79-F1
#
_entry.id   AF-A0A2C6AD79-F1
#
_cell.length_a   1.000
_cell.length_b   1.000
_cell.length_c   1.000
_cell.angle_alpha   90.00
_cell.angle_beta   90.00
_cell.angle_gamma   90.00
#
_symmetry.space_group_name_H-M   'P 1'
#
loop_
_entity.id
_entity.type
_entity.pdbx_description
1 polymer ?
#
loop_
_entity_poly.entity_id
_entity_poly.type
_entity_poly.pdbx_seq_one_letter_code
_entity_poly.pdbx_strand_id
1 'polypeptide(L)'
;MWKALLLAALPLLAGYLHTKIHHKRFQQYAGFPQLPTSFILGNLKLLGEYIKHGPADRYPDMMLPEMHQDLARPPLILVDLQPINRPLVLIANHEIAEQVS
;
A
#
# COMPACT_ATOMS: atom_id res chain seq x y z
N MET A 1 -20.65 24.46 -27.74
CA MET A 1 -21.33 23.49 -26.84
C MET A 1 -20.37 22.43 -26.30
N TRP A 2 -19.68 21.65 -27.14
CA TRP A 2 -18.78 20.56 -26.68
C TRP A 2 -17.61 21.01 -25.78
N LYS A 3 -17.00 22.20 -26.05
CA LYS A 3 -15.93 22.76 -25.20
C LYS A 3 -16.38 23.00 -23.74
N ALA A 4 -17.60 23.47 -23.55
CA ALA A 4 -18.17 23.70 -22.21
C ALA A 4 -18.44 22.37 -21.50
N LEU A 5 -18.91 21.35 -22.23
CA LEU A 5 -19.10 20.00 -21.71
C LEU A 5 -17.76 19.38 -21.28
N LEU A 6 -16.70 19.54 -22.06
CA LEU A 6 -15.36 19.06 -21.69
C LEU A 6 -14.81 19.78 -20.46
N LEU A 7 -14.97 21.10 -20.40
CA LEU A 7 -14.54 21.89 -19.25
C LEU A 7 -15.28 21.51 -17.96
N ALA A 8 -16.55 21.11 -18.05
CA ALA A 8 -17.33 20.62 -16.91
C ALA A 8 -17.01 19.16 -16.56
N ALA A 9 -16.79 18.30 -17.56
CA ALA A 9 -16.52 16.88 -17.36
C ALA A 9 -15.15 16.62 -16.71
N LEU A 10 -14.14 17.41 -17.05
CA LEU A 10 -12.77 17.24 -16.55
C LEU A 10 -12.65 17.34 -15.01
N PRO A 11 -13.15 18.39 -14.32
CA PRO A 11 -13.09 18.46 -12.86
C PRO A 11 -13.97 17.41 -12.19
N LEU A 12 -15.12 17.04 -12.77
CA LEU A 12 -15.97 15.96 -12.24
C LEU A 12 -15.24 14.62 -12.30
N LEU A 13 -14.61 14.30 -13.43
CA LEU A 13 -13.83 13.08 -13.58
C LEU A 13 -12.63 13.07 -12.65
N ALA A 14 -11.89 14.19 -12.55
CA ALA A 14 -10.76 14.32 -11.64
C ALA A 14 -11.17 14.14 -10.18
N GLY A 15 -12.27 14.76 -9.74
CA GLY A 15 -12.81 14.62 -8.40
C GLY A 15 -13.27 13.19 -8.09
N TYR A 16 -13.93 12.54 -9.06
CA TYR A 16 -14.32 11.14 -8.94
C TYR A 16 -13.11 10.21 -8.81
N LEU A 17 -12.11 10.36 -9.69
CA LEU A 17 -10.89 9.55 -9.64
C LEU A 17 -10.10 9.79 -8.36
N HIS A 18 -9.97 11.05 -7.93
CA HIS A 18 -9.31 11.40 -6.67
C HIS A 18 -9.98 10.71 -5.48
N THR A 19 -11.30 10.83 -5.35
CA THR A 19 -12.07 10.23 -4.25
C THR A 19 -11.95 8.70 -4.27
N LYS A 20 -12.00 8.10 -5.47
CA LYS A 20 -11.87 6.65 -5.64
C LYS A 20 -10.48 6.14 -5.25
N ILE A 21 -9.42 6.83 -5.66
CA ILE A 21 -8.05 6.48 -5.29
C ILE A 21 -7.86 6.67 -3.79
N HIS A 22 -8.29 7.81 -3.24
CA HIS A 22 -8.19 8.10 -1.81
C HIS A 22 -8.87 7.03 -0.96
N HIS A 23 -10.11 6.64 -1.32
CA HIS A 23 -10.83 5.59 -0.61
C HIS A 23 -10.08 4.25 -0.64
N LYS A 24 -9.62 3.82 -1.82
CA LYS A 24 -8.87 2.56 -1.96
C LYS A 24 -7.56 2.55 -1.16
N ARG A 25 -6.85 3.68 -1.10
CA ARG A 25 -5.54 3.78 -0.45
C ARG A 25 -5.64 3.92 1.06
N PHE A 26 -6.58 4.74 1.55
CA PHE A 26 -6.58 5.15 2.95
C PHE A 26 -7.77 4.65 3.77
N GLN A 27 -8.85 4.17 3.13
CA GLN A 27 -10.07 3.81 3.85
C GLN A 27 -10.39 2.31 3.75
N GLN A 28 -10.27 1.71 2.57
CA GLN A 28 -10.67 0.32 2.32
C GLN A 28 -10.01 -0.68 3.28
N TYR A 29 -8.76 -0.44 3.67
CA TYR A 29 -7.99 -1.32 4.53
C TYR A 29 -7.42 -0.64 5.78
N ALA A 30 -8.01 0.48 6.21
CA ALA A 30 -7.50 1.25 7.35
C ALA A 30 -7.47 0.45 8.67
N GLY A 31 -8.29 -0.60 8.79
CA GLY A 31 -8.32 -1.46 9.97
C GLY A 31 -7.20 -2.51 10.02
N PHE A 32 -6.45 -2.69 8.93
CA PHE A 32 -5.32 -3.63 8.90
C PHE A 32 -4.04 -2.94 9.40
N PRO A 33 -3.19 -3.62 10.18
CA PRO A 33 -1.86 -3.12 10.48
C PRO A 33 -1.06 -2.91 9.19
N GLN A 34 -0.65 -1.67 8.95
CA GLN A 34 0.12 -1.28 7.76
C GLN A 34 1.00 -0.08 8.07
N LEU A 35 2.12 0.03 7.37
CA LEU A 35 2.95 1.23 7.41
C LEU A 35 2.29 2.36 6.60
N PRO A 36 2.67 3.64 6.85
CA PRO A 36 2.12 4.77 6.12
C PRO A 36 2.19 4.60 4.60
N THR A 37 1.02 4.72 3.97
CA THR A 37 0.84 4.53 2.52
C THR A 37 0.90 5.88 1.81
N SER A 38 1.59 5.97 0.67
CA SER A 38 1.59 7.17 -0.17
C SER A 38 0.45 7.15 -1.19
N PHE A 39 -0.03 8.34 -1.59
CA PHE A 39 -1.17 8.47 -2.51
C PHE A 39 -0.94 7.80 -3.87
N ILE A 40 0.24 8.03 -4.47
CA ILE A 40 0.56 7.55 -5.82
C ILE A 40 1.19 6.15 -5.78
N LEU A 41 2.16 5.92 -4.88
CA LEU A 41 3.04 4.75 -4.89
C LEU A 41 2.74 3.75 -3.77
N GLY A 42 1.68 3.94 -2.99
CA GLY A 42 1.39 3.04 -1.89
C GLY A 42 2.55 2.97 -0.90
N ASN A 43 2.90 1.75 -0.48
CA ASN A 43 4.09 1.47 0.33
C ASN A 43 5.37 1.32 -0.52
N LEU A 44 5.32 1.32 -1.86
CA LEU A 44 6.53 1.17 -2.71
C LEU A 44 7.59 2.23 -2.43
N LYS A 45 7.17 3.46 -2.13
CA LYS A 45 8.09 4.53 -1.73
C LYS A 45 8.89 4.13 -0.49
N LEU A 46 8.18 3.65 0.52
CA LEU A 46 8.72 3.29 1.83
C LEU A 46 9.56 2.00 1.73
N LEU A 47 9.13 1.01 0.94
CA LEU A 47 9.94 -0.16 0.59
C LEU A 47 11.26 0.26 -0.06
N GLY A 48 11.23 1.22 -0.99
CA GLY A 48 12.43 1.78 -1.60
C GLY A 48 13.34 2.49 -0.59
N GLU A 49 12.79 3.05 0.48
CA GLU A 49 13.56 3.63 1.58
C GLU A 49 14.22 2.53 2.43
N TYR A 50 13.51 1.46 2.81
CA TYR A 50 14.12 0.32 3.52
C TYR A 50 15.24 -0.33 2.72
N ILE A 51 15.03 -0.55 1.41
CA ILE A 51 16.05 -1.14 0.53
C ILE A 51 17.31 -0.27 0.51
N LYS A 52 17.17 1.06 0.48
CA LYS A 52 18.31 1.99 0.47
C LYS A 52 19.06 2.07 1.80
N HIS A 53 18.39 1.85 2.94
CA HIS A 53 19.03 1.88 4.26
C HIS A 53 19.78 0.57 4.57
N GLY A 54 19.44 -0.52 3.89
CA GLY A 54 20.12 -1.81 4.04
C GLY A 54 21.47 -1.89 3.31
N PRO A 55 22.28 -2.93 3.60
CA PRO A 55 23.46 -3.27 2.81
C PRO A 55 23.10 -3.49 1.33
N ALA A 56 24.01 -3.14 0.41
CA ALA A 56 23.78 -3.26 -1.04
C ALA A 56 23.47 -4.70 -1.49
N ASP A 57 24.03 -5.70 -0.82
CA ASP A 57 23.84 -7.13 -1.12
C ASP A 57 22.64 -7.76 -0.36
N ARG A 58 21.79 -6.93 0.26
CA ARG A 58 20.65 -7.43 1.03
C ARG A 58 19.53 -7.91 0.10
N TYR A 59 19.03 -9.12 0.33
CA TYR A 59 17.84 -9.60 -0.34
C TYR A 59 16.59 -8.77 0.05
N PRO A 60 15.69 -8.47 -0.90
CA PRO A 60 14.52 -7.63 -0.63
C PRO A 60 13.59 -8.16 0.47
N ASP A 61 13.47 -9.47 0.64
CA ASP A 61 12.65 -10.09 1.69
C ASP A 61 13.09 -9.72 3.12
N MET A 62 14.37 -9.41 3.31
CA MET A 62 14.93 -9.01 4.60
C MET A 62 14.39 -7.68 5.13
N MET A 63 13.67 -6.89 4.32
CA MET A 63 12.97 -5.69 4.80
C MET A 63 11.65 -6.00 5.52
N LEU A 64 11.03 -7.14 5.23
CA LEU A 64 9.72 -7.51 5.80
C LEU A 64 9.77 -7.71 7.32
N PRO A 65 10.80 -8.35 7.91
CA PRO A 65 10.95 -8.41 9.36
C PRO A 65 11.14 -7.05 10.03
N GLU A 66 11.79 -6.09 9.37
CA GLU A 66 11.98 -4.73 9.90
C GLU A 66 10.65 -3.98 9.94
N MET A 67 9.91 -4.02 8.83
CA MET A 67 8.55 -3.49 8.76
C MET A 67 7.63 -4.10 9.84
N HIS A 68 7.77 -5.41 10.07
CA HIS A 68 7.02 -6.11 11.12
C HIS A 68 7.39 -5.61 12.52
N GLN A 69 8.67 -5.37 12.77
CA GLN A 69 9.15 -4.80 14.04
C GLN A 69 8.63 -3.38 14.25
N ASP A 70 8.69 -2.52 13.23
CA ASP A 70 8.22 -1.13 13.31
C ASP A 70 6.72 -1.02 13.58
N LEU A 71 5.94 -2.05 13.21
CA LEU A 71 4.51 -2.16 13.50
C LEU A 71 4.20 -2.82 14.86
N ALA A 72 5.20 -3.06 15.72
CA ALA A 72 5.07 -3.80 16.97
C ALA A 72 4.62 -5.26 16.80
N ARG A 73 5.06 -5.90 15.71
CA ARG A 73 4.89 -7.32 15.40
C ARG A 73 3.45 -7.85 15.40
N PRO A 74 2.53 -7.26 14.61
CA PRO A 74 1.16 -7.75 14.49
C PRO A 74 1.11 -9.15 13.85
N PRO A 75 0.04 -9.94 14.05
CA PRO A 75 -0.07 -11.28 13.46
C PRO A 75 -0.19 -11.26 11.93
N LEU A 76 -0.56 -10.12 11.35
CA LEU A 76 -0.62 -9.89 9.91
C LEU A 76 -0.26 -8.44 9.59
N ILE A 77 0.28 -8.21 8.39
CA ILE A 77 0.62 -6.89 7.87
C ILE A 77 0.05 -6.75 6.46
N LEU A 78 -0.54 -5.61 6.15
CA LEU A 78 -0.87 -5.25 4.77
C LEU A 78 0.24 -4.38 4.17
N VAL A 79 0.63 -4.71 2.94
CA VAL A 79 1.61 -3.98 2.15
C VAL A 79 0.98 -3.58 0.82
N ASP A 80 0.76 -2.28 0.62
CA ASP A 80 0.19 -1.74 -0.61
C ASP A 80 1.26 -1.57 -1.71
N LEU A 81 1.28 -2.50 -2.66
CA LEU A 81 2.22 -2.53 -3.79
C LEU A 81 1.70 -1.78 -5.03
N GLN A 82 0.55 -1.10 -4.95
CA GLN A 82 0.01 -0.39 -6.10
C GLN A 82 0.86 0.87 -6.39
N PRO A 83 1.08 1.22 -7.67
CA PRO A 83 0.35 0.71 -8.83
C PRO A 83 1.00 -0.50 -9.51
N ILE A 84 2.12 -1.00 -9.00
CA ILE A 84 2.91 -2.06 -9.64
C ILE A 84 2.24 -3.42 -9.47
N ASN A 85 1.73 -3.72 -8.28
CA ASN A 85 1.02 -4.97 -8.01
C ASN A 85 -0.19 -4.72 -7.08
N ARG A 86 -1.03 -5.74 -6.91
CA ARG A 86 -2.11 -5.74 -5.91
C ARG A 86 -1.52 -5.68 -4.49
N PRO A 87 -2.26 -5.17 -3.50
CA PRO A 87 -1.86 -5.26 -2.10
C PRO A 87 -1.56 -6.70 -1.69
N LEU A 88 -0.51 -6.87 -0.90
CA LEU A 88 -0.06 -8.15 -0.35
C LEU A 88 -0.37 -8.18 1.15
N VAL A 89 -0.86 -9.30 1.64
CA VAL A 89 -0.95 -9.56 3.09
C VAL A 89 0.17 -10.51 3.47
N LEU A 90 0.99 -10.09 4.44
CA LEU A 90 1.99 -10.94 5.07
C LEU A 90 1.41 -11.50 6.36
N ILE A 91 1.28 -12.83 6.44
CA ILE A 91 0.82 -13.52 7.64
C ILE A 91 2.05 -13.92 8.44
N ALA A 92 2.20 -13.33 9.63
CA ALA A 92 3.35 -13.54 10.51
C ALA A 92 3.02 -14.42 11.73
N ASN A 93 1.82 -15.00 11.76
CA ASN A 93 1.35 -15.90 12.81
C ASN A 93 1.06 -17.28 12.21
N HIS A 94 1.63 -18.32 12.83
CA HIS A 94 1.51 -19.70 12.36
C HIS A 94 0.07 -20.21 12.43
N GLU A 95 -0.66 -19.98 13.52
CA GLU A 95 -2.04 -20.45 13.68
C GLU A 95 -2.98 -19.85 12.63
N ILE A 96 -2.79 -18.58 12.27
CA ILE A 96 -3.55 -17.93 11.19
C ILE A 96 -3.14 -18.49 9.82
N ALA A 97 -1.85 -18.74 9.60
CA ALA A 97 -1.36 -19.28 8.34
C ALA A 97 -1.96 -20.68 8.06
N GLU A 98 -2.05 -21.54 9.07
CA GLU A 98 -2.66 -22.88 8.95
C GLU A 98 -4.16 -22.83 8.63
N GLN A 99 -4.87 -21.75 9.00
CA GLN A 99 -6.30 -21.62 8.70
C GLN A 99 -6.60 -21.25 7.24
N VAL A 100 -5.60 -20.76 6.50
CA VAL A 100 -5.76 -20.26 5.12
C VAL A 100 -4.96 -21.05 4.08
N SER A 101 -4.22 -22.09 4.51
CA SER A 101 -3.49 -23.02 3.65
C SER A 101 -4.36 -24.19 3.19
#